data_AF-A0A927RKU7-F1
#
_entry.id   AF-A0A927RKU7-F1
#
_cell.length_a   1.000
_cell.length_b   1.000
_cell.length_c   1.000
_cell.angle_alpha   90.00
_cell.angle_beta   90.00
_cell.angle_gamma   90.00
#
_symmetry.space_group_name_H-M   'P 1'
#
loop_
_entity.id
_entity.type
_entity.pdbx_description
1 polymer ?
#
loop_
_entity_poly.entity_id
_entity_poly.type
_entity_poly.pdbx_seq_one_letter_code
_entity_poly.pdbx_strand_id
1 'polypeptide(L)'
;MLNIGGELAFILKDINYSSKQELLQKLRDLRNGLSKYPKEERLKLRPILAVSLQQAFYTSEYELLNYKNFCDYRRNYGREENIKSSD
;
A
#
# COMPACT_ATOMS: atom_id res chain seq x y z
N MET A 1 13.39 0.65 11.38
CA MET A 1 11.95 0.29 11.39
C MET A 1 11.29 1.12 10.30
N LEU A 2 10.60 0.50 9.33
CA LEU A 2 9.93 1.24 8.26
C LEU A 2 8.69 1.94 8.84
N ASN A 3 8.73 3.27 8.97
CA ASN A 3 7.62 4.06 9.52
C ASN A 3 6.55 4.34 8.44
N ILE A 4 5.90 3.28 7.95
CA ILE A 4 4.72 3.41 7.10
C ILE A 4 3.47 3.15 7.96
N GLY A 5 2.53 4.10 7.94
CA GLY A 5 1.26 3.99 8.66
C GLY A 5 0.40 2.83 8.15
N GLY A 6 -0.46 2.28 9.02
CA GLY A 6 -1.21 1.04 8.78
C GLY A 6 -2.11 1.07 7.54
N GLU A 7 -2.76 2.20 7.27
CA GLU A 7 -3.64 2.38 6.13
C GLU A 7 -2.86 2.37 4.81
N LEU A 8 -1.75 3.12 4.73
CA LEU A 8 -0.88 3.08 3.57
C LEU A 8 -0.27 1.68 3.42
N ALA A 9 0.25 1.08 4.48
CA ALA A 9 0.80 -0.28 4.48
C ALA A 9 -0.19 -1.33 3.96
N PHE A 10 -1.47 -1.22 4.30
CA PHE A 10 -2.52 -2.09 3.80
C PHE A 10 -2.64 -1.99 2.27
N ILE A 11 -2.68 -0.77 1.73
CA ILE A 11 -2.81 -0.53 0.29
C ILE A 11 -1.55 -0.90 -0.49
N LEU A 12 -0.36 -0.58 0.04
CA LEU A 12 0.92 -0.80 -0.64
C LEU A 12 1.20 -2.28 -0.93
N LYS A 13 0.55 -3.21 -0.21
CA LYS A 13 0.65 -4.64 -0.52
C LYS A 13 0.14 -4.97 -1.92
N ASP A 14 -0.89 -4.25 -2.39
CA ASP A 14 -1.61 -4.59 -3.62
C ASP A 14 -1.41 -3.57 -4.75
N ILE A 15 -0.72 -2.45 -4.47
CA ILE A 15 -0.34 -1.47 -5.49
C ILE A 15 1.12 -1.64 -5.86
N ASN A 16 1.37 -1.92 -7.15
CA ASN A 16 2.71 -1.79 -7.72
C ASN A 16 2.96 -0.32 -8.13
N TYR A 17 4.18 0.18 -7.93
CA TYR A 17 4.62 1.53 -8.30
C TYR A 17 6.16 1.59 -8.37
N SER A 18 6.69 2.50 -9.18
CA SER A 18 8.13 2.73 -9.36
C SER A 18 8.60 4.09 -8.86
N SER A 19 7.67 5.00 -8.54
CA SER A 19 7.98 6.31 -7.95
C SER A 19 6.88 6.77 -7.00
N LYS A 20 7.21 7.74 -6.14
CA LYS A 20 6.25 8.42 -5.25
C LYS A 20 5.16 9.14 -6.06
N GLN A 21 5.53 9.76 -7.18
CA GLN A 21 4.57 10.46 -8.04
C GLN A 21 3.56 9.48 -8.65
N GLU A 22 4.02 8.32 -9.13
CA GLU A 22 3.16 7.26 -9.64
C GLU A 22 2.22 6.72 -8.54
N LEU A 23 2.74 6.45 -7.34
CA LEU A 23 1.93 6.01 -6.21
C LEU A 23 0.83 7.03 -5.87
N LEU A 24 1.19 8.31 -5.78
CA LEU A 24 0.22 9.38 -5.49
C LEU A 24 -0.84 9.48 -6.57
N GLN A 25 -0.48 9.30 -7.84
CA GLN A 25 -1.44 9.29 -8.94
C GLN A 25 -2.40 8.11 -8.81
N LYS A 26 -1.89 6.89 -8.60
CA LYS A 26 -2.71 5.68 -8.41
C LYS A 26 -3.69 5.81 -7.24
N LEU A 27 -3.25 6.38 -6.12
CA LEU A 27 -4.12 6.63 -4.97
C LEU A 27 -5.22 7.66 -5.28
N ARG A 28 -4.93 8.69 -6.07
CA ARG A 28 -5.94 9.66 -6.55
C ARG A 28 -6.94 9.00 -7.49
N ASP A 29 -6.46 8.17 -8.40
CA ASP A 29 -7.31 7.46 -9.37
C ASP A 29 -8.26 6.49 -8.66
N LEU A 30 -7.78 5.75 -7.66
CA LEU A 30 -8.61 4.90 -6.79
C LEU A 30 -9.68 5.73 -6.07
N ARG A 31 -9.31 6.87 -5.49
CA ARG A 31 -10.25 7.74 -4.79
C ARG A 31 -11.33 8.29 -5.72
N ASN A 32 -10.97 8.68 -6.94
CA ASN A 32 -11.91 9.16 -7.95
C ASN A 32 -12.83 8.04 -8.45
N GLY A 33 -12.28 6.82 -8.56
CA GLY A 33 -12.99 5.59 -8.90
C GLY A 33 -14.04 5.16 -7.88
N LEU A 34 -13.95 5.59 -6.61
CA LEU A 34 -14.93 5.25 -5.55
C LEU A 34 -16.36 5.66 -5.89
N SER A 35 -16.55 6.62 -6.79
CA SER A 35 -17.88 7.02 -7.29
C SER A 35 -18.68 5.85 -7.90
N LYS A 36 -17.99 4.82 -8.42
CA LYS A 36 -18.57 3.62 -9.02
C LYS A 36 -19.08 2.60 -8.00
N TYR A 37 -18.72 2.76 -6.73
CA TYR A 37 -19.06 1.80 -5.67
C TYR A 37 -20.35 2.22 -4.93
N PRO A 38 -21.06 1.25 -4.32
CA PRO A 38 -22.18 1.52 -3.42
C PRO A 38 -21.82 2.55 -2.34
N LYS A 39 -22.81 3.32 -1.88
CA LYS A 39 -22.59 4.39 -0.88
C LYS A 39 -21.89 3.87 0.37
N GLU A 40 -22.30 2.72 0.88
CA GLU A 40 -21.75 2.14 2.12
C GLU A 40 -20.27 1.79 1.99
N GLU A 41 -19.88 1.14 0.88
CA GLU A 41 -18.48 0.81 0.62
C GLU A 41 -17.63 2.07 0.43
N ARG A 42 -18.14 3.05 -0.30
CA ARG A 42 -17.47 4.34 -0.49
C ARG A 42 -17.24 5.07 0.83
N LEU A 43 -18.18 5.03 1.77
CA LEU A 43 -18.00 5.64 3.10
C LEU A 43 -16.91 4.95 3.92
N LYS A 44 -16.72 3.63 3.75
CA LYS A 44 -15.66 2.86 4.41
C LYS A 44 -14.28 3.11 3.77
N LEU A 45 -14.20 3.16 2.44
CA LEU A 45 -12.94 3.26 1.70
C LEU A 45 -12.38 4.69 1.63
N ARG A 46 -13.25 5.70 1.61
CA ARG A 46 -12.84 7.10 1.44
C ARG A 46 -11.89 7.61 2.55
N PRO A 47 -12.12 7.34 3.85
CA PRO A 47 -11.19 7.72 4.91
C PRO A 47 -9.83 7.02 4.77
N ILE A 48 -9.83 5.71 4.46
CA ILE A 48 -8.60 4.93 4.26
C ILE A 48 -7.75 5.56 3.15
N LEU A 49 -8.33 5.81 1.98
CA LEU A 49 -7.61 6.43 0.86
C LEU A 49 -7.14 7.85 1.17
N ALA A 50 -7.90 8.63 1.95
CA ALA A 50 -7.49 9.97 2.35
C ALA A 50 -6.24 9.93 3.25
N VAL A 51 -6.23 9.03 4.23
CA VAL A 51 -5.08 8.83 5.13
C VAL A 51 -3.88 8.28 4.35
N SER A 52 -4.08 7.28 3.48
CA SER A 52 -3.00 6.73 2.65
C SER A 52 -2.38 7.77 1.72
N LEU A 53 -3.19 8.66 1.12
CA LEU A 53 -2.71 9.79 0.32
C LEU A 53 -1.85 10.74 1.14
N GLN A 54 -2.30 11.10 2.34
CA GLN A 54 -1.56 11.99 3.23
C GLN A 54 -0.24 11.36 3.67
N GLN A 55 -0.27 10.10 4.10
CA GLN A 55 0.92 9.34 4.48
C GLN A 55 1.91 9.28 3.31
N ALA A 56 1.47 8.87 2.11
CA ALA A 56 2.34 8.79 0.93
C ALA A 56 2.91 10.15 0.53
N PHE A 57 2.17 11.24 0.73
CA PHE A 57 2.63 12.60 0.44
C PHE A 57 3.77 13.04 1.38
N TYR A 58 3.71 12.68 2.66
CA TYR A 58 4.73 13.08 3.65
C TYR A 58 5.87 12.07 3.82
N THR A 59 5.69 10.81 3.42
CA THR A 59 6.77 9.81 3.43
C THR A 59 7.77 10.07 2.28
N SER A 60 9.05 9.82 2.52
CA SER A 60 10.08 9.96 1.48
C SER A 60 9.93 8.87 0.41
N GLU A 61 10.36 9.16 -0.82
CA GLU A 61 10.33 8.15 -1.90
C GLU A 61 11.18 6.92 -1.56
N TYR A 62 12.34 7.16 -0.93
CA TYR A 62 13.22 6.10 -0.45
C TYR A 62 12.52 5.12 0.50
N GLU A 63 11.80 5.63 1.51
CA GLU A 63 11.05 4.79 2.45
C GLU A 63 9.91 4.02 1.76
N LEU A 64 9.20 4.67 0.83
CA LEU A 64 8.15 4.03 0.05
C LEU A 64 8.69 2.87 -0.79
N LEU A 65 9.81 3.07 -1.50
CA LEU A 65 10.42 2.03 -2.33
C LEU A 65 11.01 0.90 -1.48
N ASN A 66 11.64 1.22 -0.35
CA ASN A 66 12.13 0.20 0.57
C ASN A 66 11.00 -0.66 1.14
N TYR A 67 9.87 -0.04 1.49
CA TYR A 67 8.71 -0.80 1.96
C TYR A 67 8.14 -1.71 0.87
N LYS A 68 8.03 -1.22 -0.36
CA LYS A 68 7.64 -2.05 -1.52
C LYS A 68 8.58 -3.24 -1.69
N ASN A 69 9.89 -3.00 -1.68
CA ASN A 69 10.88 -4.07 -1.83
C ASN A 69 10.79 -5.09 -0.70
N PHE A 70 10.51 -4.64 0.54
CA PHE A 70 10.24 -5.53 1.66
C PHE A 70 8.97 -6.38 1.44
N CYS A 71 7.88 -5.78 0.95
CA CYS A 71 6.66 -6.51 0.61
C CYS A 71 6.89 -7.54 -0.51
N ASP A 72 7.61 -7.16 -1.56
CA ASP A 72 7.96 -8.03 -2.68
C ASP A 72 8.85 -9.19 -2.23
N TYR A 73 9.86 -8.92 -1.39
CA TYR A 73 10.69 -9.95 -0.77
C TYR A 73 9.85 -10.93 0.05
N ARG A 74 8.98 -10.42 0.92
CA ARG A 74 8.12 -11.28 1.76
C ARG A 74 7.15 -12.12 0.92
N ARG A 75 6.63 -11.58 -0.17
CA ARG A 75 5.74 -12.30 -1.10
C ARG A 75 6.48 -13.43 -1.81
N ASN A 76 7.72 -13.20 -2.24
CA ASN A 76 8.49 -14.15 -3.04
C ASN A 76 9.22 -15.20 -2.20
N TYR A 77 9.75 -14.81 -1.03
CA TYR A 77 10.61 -15.67 -0.19
C TYR A 77 9.99 -16.04 1.16
N GLY A 78 9.00 -15.30 1.64
CA GLY A 78 8.33 -15.58 2.93
C GLY A 78 7.44 -16.83 2.94
N ARG A 79 7.26 -17.50 1.80
CA ARG A 79 6.61 -18.82 1.72
C ARG A 79 7.56 -20.00 1.96
N GLU A 80 8.86 -19.83 1.74
CA GLU A 80 9.82 -20.94 1.80
C GLU A 80 10.26 -21.28 3.23
N GLU A 81 10.29 -20.31 4.15
CA GLU A 81 10.69 -20.55 5.54
C GLU A 81 9.66 -21.34 6.36
N ASN A 82 8.38 -21.40 5.94
CA ASN A 82 7.38 -22.21 6.63
C ASN A 82 7.39 -23.70 6.24
N ILE A 83 8.17 -24.11 5.23
CA ILE A 83 8.25 -25.52 4.80
C ILE A 83 9.44 -26.23 5.47
N LYS A 84 10.47 -25.50 5.90
CA LYS A 84 11.70 -26.08 6.51
C LYS A 84 11.70 -26.14 8.04
N SER A 85 10.59 -25.79 8.70
CA SER A 85 10.47 -25.81 10.16
C SER A 85 9.43 -26.81 10.67
N SER A 86 9.11 -27.84 9.87
CA SER A 86 8.12 -28.87 10.21
C SER A 86 8.64 -30.30 10.03
N ASP A 87 9.96 -30.50 10.05
CA ASP A 87 10.60 -31.81 10.22
C ASP A 87 11.18 -31.96 11.62
#